data_AF-A0AAW4NZ11-F1
#
_entry.id   AF-A0AAW4NZ11-F1
#
_cell.length_a   1.000
_cell.length_b   1.000
_cell.length_c   1.000
_cell.angle_alpha   90.00
_cell.angle_beta   90.00
_cell.angle_gamma   90.00
#
_symmetry.space_group_name_H-M   'P 1'
#
loop_
_entity.id
_entity.type
_entity.pdbx_description
1 polymer ?
#
loop_
_entity_poly.entity_id
_entity_poly.type
_entity_poly.pdbx_seq_one_letter_code
_entity_poly.pdbx_strand_id
1 'polypeptide(L)'
;MKKIAAQFVDLCRPFWRGKQGLLALLLLVAAISMGWTIVYLNVLLNDWSKTFYDALGTFDSSLLLSLMKEYGIYILIYIVVFVHQDWFTRWLIIRWRSAMTEELVNSWLAKRAFYRMSIVGKIDNPDQRIAEDIGLFVDKTVSLVASFLVVTAQLSSFVIILWELSGVQRFTLFGEEWVIKGYLVWAVIIYTVFGTLITHLIGKRLHGINYEKQRAEANFRASLLRKHDNAEQIALYGGEQQEKSHLKRQFSAIVSNWWRSMNAERNLGFFTTGYMRISLIVPIFAALPAFLSKTVTLGGLMQIRGAFAQVHGALSWFIRMYREFMELSASMERLSQFKQEIKRHQSEDEVVPVGERLQLDQLSFTTPQGSPLLQKVDLSCEAGSWSKFSGRSGLGKSTLLRTLSGLWPYYDGRWQSLEGRSLLLPQQSYLGQGTLAEILCYPHPALADSDMLRQTLDSVGLGAWRDRLDEQLNWDRVFSGGERQRVAFARALIAKPDTLYLDEATSNLDHDAARQLLALVKLALPACTVVAITHQTELDDLFTHRYDLTDFASQRS
;
A
#
# COMPACT_ATOMS: atom_id res chain seq x y z
N MET A 1 -4.56 22.56 9.46
CA MET A 1 -3.77 22.00 10.59
C MET A 1 -4.59 21.10 11.53
N LYS A 2 -5.72 21.54 12.12
CA LYS A 2 -6.52 20.69 13.04
C LYS A 2 -6.96 19.34 12.45
N LYS A 3 -7.40 19.30 11.18
CA LYS A 3 -7.78 18.06 10.48
C LYS A 3 -6.61 17.07 10.34
N ILE A 4 -5.44 17.56 9.93
CA ILE A 4 -4.21 16.76 9.75
C ILE A 4 -3.75 16.16 11.08
N ALA A 5 -3.73 16.96 12.15
CA ALA A 5 -3.36 16.49 13.48
C ALA A 5 -4.33 15.39 13.99
N ALA A 6 -5.64 15.55 13.76
CA ALA A 6 -6.62 14.53 14.12
C ALA A 6 -6.42 13.23 13.33
N GLN A 7 -6.16 13.31 12.02
CA GLN A 7 -5.86 12.15 11.16
C GLN A 7 -4.60 11.42 11.62
N PHE A 8 -3.54 12.17 11.92
CA PHE A 8 -2.29 11.61 12.43
C PHE A 8 -2.51 10.86 13.74
N VAL A 9 -3.22 11.47 14.70
CA VAL A 9 -3.52 10.82 15.98
C VAL A 9 -4.36 9.56 15.80
N ASP A 10 -5.35 9.57 14.90
CA ASP A 10 -6.20 8.40 14.64
C ASP A 10 -5.43 7.21 14.03
N LEU A 11 -4.42 7.49 13.19
CA LEU A 11 -3.56 6.45 12.59
C LEU A 11 -2.49 5.93 13.57
N CYS A 12 -1.96 6.79 14.44
CA CYS A 12 -0.92 6.41 15.40
C CYS A 12 -1.48 5.70 16.64
N ARG A 13 -2.65 6.13 17.13
CA ARG A 13 -3.18 5.69 18.44
C ARG A 13 -3.30 4.17 18.61
N PRO A 14 -3.75 3.36 17.63
CA PRO A 14 -3.91 1.91 17.80
C PRO A 14 -2.60 1.20 18.15
N PHE A 15 -1.50 1.54 17.48
CA PHE A 15 -0.20 0.93 17.72
C PHE A 15 0.42 1.37 19.04
N TRP A 16 0.50 2.68 19.28
CA TRP A 16 1.21 3.25 20.42
C TRP A 16 0.51 3.02 21.77
N ARG A 17 -0.82 2.83 21.77
CA ARG A 17 -1.58 2.44 22.98
C ARG A 17 -1.80 0.94 23.11
N GLY A 18 -1.39 0.14 22.12
CA GLY A 18 -1.54 -1.31 22.13
C GLY A 18 -0.50 -2.02 23.01
N LYS A 19 -0.59 -3.35 23.07
CA LYS A 19 0.32 -4.21 23.85
C LYS A 19 1.80 -4.05 23.44
N GLN A 20 2.07 -3.63 22.21
CA GLN A 20 3.43 -3.43 21.69
C GLN A 20 3.98 -1.99 21.90
N GLY A 21 3.17 -1.08 22.43
CA GLY A 21 3.50 0.35 22.52
C GLY A 21 4.71 0.66 23.41
N LEU A 22 4.88 -0.07 24.53
CA LEU A 22 6.02 0.15 25.44
C LEU A 22 7.36 -0.18 24.77
N LEU A 23 7.45 -1.34 24.11
CA LEU A 23 8.65 -1.71 23.38
C LEU A 23 8.92 -0.72 22.25
N ALA A 24 7.89 -0.31 21.50
CA ALA A 24 8.02 0.70 20.45
C ALA A 24 8.57 2.03 20.99
N LEU A 25 8.12 2.46 22.17
CA LEU A 25 8.64 3.65 22.85
C LEU A 25 10.10 3.49 23.26
N LEU A 26 10.48 2.34 23.81
CA LEU A 26 11.88 2.05 24.15
C LEU A 26 12.79 2.08 22.92
N LEU A 27 12.35 1.49 21.80
CA LEU A 27 13.09 1.54 20.53
C LEU A 27 13.25 2.97 20.01
N LEU A 28 12.19 3.78 20.09
CA LEU A 28 12.22 5.18 19.69
C LEU A 28 13.19 5.99 20.55
N VAL A 29 13.13 5.83 21.88
CA VAL A 29 14.03 6.51 22.82
C VAL A 29 15.48 6.09 22.58
N ALA A 30 15.75 4.80 22.35
CA ALA A 30 17.08 4.30 22.02
C ALA A 30 17.62 4.90 20.71
N ALA A 31 16.79 4.98 19.66
CA ALA A 31 17.19 5.59 18.40
C ALA A 31 17.50 7.10 18.55
N ILE A 32 16.71 7.82 19.35
CA ILE A 32 16.94 9.25 19.62
C ILE A 32 18.21 9.46 20.45
N SER A 33 18.42 8.66 21.51
CA SER A 33 19.60 8.79 22.37
C SER A 33 20.90 8.48 21.63
N MET A 34 20.90 7.46 20.76
CA MET A 34 22.01 7.18 19.85
C MET A 34 22.24 8.34 18.88
N GLY A 35 21.16 8.92 18.34
CA GLY A 35 21.21 10.12 17.51
C GLY A 35 21.87 11.32 18.20
N TRP A 36 21.54 11.59 19.47
CA TRP A 36 22.20 12.64 20.25
C TRP A 36 23.65 12.29 20.60
N THR A 37 23.95 11.01 20.82
CA THR A 37 25.33 10.55 21.03
C THR A 37 26.19 10.82 19.78
N ILE A 38 25.65 10.62 18.58
CA ILE A 38 26.31 10.98 17.32
C ILE A 38 26.59 12.47 17.23
N VAL A 39 25.62 13.32 17.61
CA VAL A 39 25.82 14.78 17.66
C VAL A 39 26.93 15.14 18.64
N TYR A 40 26.93 14.55 19.83
CA TYR A 40 27.97 14.76 20.84
C TYR A 40 29.36 14.33 20.35
N LEU A 41 29.47 13.16 19.71
CA LEU A 41 30.72 12.71 19.09
C LEU A 41 31.20 13.66 17.99
N ASN A 42 30.29 14.24 17.20
CA ASN A 42 30.65 15.26 16.20
C ASN A 42 31.21 16.53 16.86
N VAL A 43 30.69 16.94 18.03
CA VAL A 43 31.25 18.07 18.80
C VAL A 43 32.66 17.74 19.29
N LEU A 44 32.86 16.55 19.86
CA LEU A 44 34.19 16.09 20.29
C LEU A 44 35.18 16.02 19.13
N LEU A 45 34.76 15.48 17.98
CA LEU A 45 35.59 15.43 16.77
C LEU A 45 35.92 16.82 16.22
N ASN A 46 35.01 17.79 16.38
CA ASN A 46 35.28 19.17 15.97
C ASN A 46 36.33 19.85 16.85
N ASP A 47 36.27 19.64 18.17
CA ASP A 47 37.30 20.13 19.10
C ASP A 47 38.63 19.39 18.92
N TRP A 48 38.59 18.07 18.77
CA TRP A 48 39.76 17.25 18.43
C TRP A 48 40.47 17.74 17.17
N SER A 49 39.71 18.10 16.13
CA SER A 49 40.26 18.64 14.88
C SER A 49 41.09 19.90 15.11
N LYS A 50 40.63 20.81 15.98
CA LYS A 50 41.39 22.00 16.36
C LYS A 50 42.77 21.62 16.93
N THR A 51 42.76 20.79 17.97
CA THR A 51 43.97 20.37 18.69
C THR A 51 44.94 19.62 17.77
N PHE A 52 44.43 18.78 16.88
CA PHE A 52 45.24 18.06 15.91
C PHE A 52 45.98 18.97 14.93
N TYR A 53 45.29 19.95 14.34
CA TYR A 53 45.92 20.86 13.38
C TYR A 53 46.83 21.90 14.05
N ASP A 54 46.56 22.29 15.29
CA ASP A 54 47.50 23.10 16.06
C ASP A 54 48.79 22.33 16.39
N ALA A 55 48.67 21.06 16.83
CA ALA A 55 49.82 20.18 17.06
C ALA A 55 50.62 19.90 15.78
N LEU A 56 49.94 19.79 14.64
CA LEU A 56 50.56 19.64 13.33
C LEU A 56 51.35 20.89 12.94
N GLY A 57 50.80 22.08 13.21
CA GLY A 57 51.48 23.36 12.97
C GLY A 57 52.73 23.56 13.83
N THR A 58 52.75 23.00 15.04
CA THR A 58 53.91 23.04 15.95
C THR A 58 54.82 21.81 15.85
N PHE A 59 54.52 20.85 14.97
CA PHE A 59 55.26 19.60 14.80
C PHE A 59 55.42 18.75 16.08
N ASP A 60 54.42 18.74 16.97
CA ASP A 60 54.45 17.94 18.21
C ASP A 60 54.12 16.46 17.96
N SER A 61 55.16 15.67 17.69
CA SER A 61 55.03 14.25 17.38
C SER A 61 54.44 13.41 18.51
N SER A 62 54.65 13.81 19.77
CA SER A 62 54.16 13.08 20.94
C SER A 62 52.65 13.23 21.09
N LEU A 63 52.16 14.46 20.94
CA LEU A 63 50.73 14.78 21.00
C LEU A 63 49.98 14.21 19.80
N LEU A 64 50.57 14.26 18.60
CA LEU A 64 49.97 13.71 17.38
C LEU A 64 49.67 12.21 17.50
N LEU A 65 50.58 11.39 18.05
CA LEU A 65 50.36 9.96 18.26
C LEU A 65 49.21 9.69 19.25
N SER A 66 49.07 10.51 20.28
CA SER A 66 47.95 10.39 21.24
C SER A 66 46.62 10.73 20.57
N LEU A 67 46.57 11.84 19.83
CA LEU A 67 45.38 12.30 19.12
C LEU A 67 44.92 11.30 18.05
N MET A 68 45.86 10.64 17.35
CA MET A 68 45.52 9.59 16.38
C MET A 68 44.82 8.38 17.04
N LYS A 69 45.24 7.98 18.25
CA LYS A 69 44.58 6.90 19.01
C LYS A 69 43.18 7.33 19.46
N GLU A 70 43.05 8.54 19.98
CA GLU A 70 41.77 9.11 20.40
C GLU A 70 40.76 9.18 19.24
N TYR A 71 41.21 9.65 18.07
CA TYR A 71 40.39 9.65 16.85
C TYR A 71 39.91 8.25 16.48
N GLY A 72 40.79 7.24 16.55
CA GLY A 72 40.43 5.85 16.31
C GLY A 72 39.31 5.36 17.25
N ILE A 73 39.36 5.74 18.53
CA ILE A 73 38.33 5.41 19.52
C ILE A 73 37.00 6.12 19.17
N TYR A 74 37.03 7.42 18.89
CA TYR A 74 35.83 8.17 18.52
C TYR A 74 35.16 7.61 17.26
N ILE A 75 35.93 7.27 16.23
CA ILE A 75 35.39 6.68 15.01
C ILE A 75 34.81 5.28 15.27
N LEU A 76 35.45 4.45 16.11
CA LEU A 76 34.90 3.14 16.46
C LEU A 76 33.55 3.26 17.16
N ILE A 77 33.45 4.14 18.17
CA ILE A 77 32.19 4.40 18.88
C ILE A 77 31.16 4.97 17.91
N TYR A 78 31.54 5.94 17.08
CA TYR A 78 30.65 6.55 16.08
C TYR A 78 30.05 5.49 15.15
N ILE A 79 30.87 4.59 14.60
CA ILE A 79 30.40 3.52 13.70
C ILE A 79 29.40 2.63 14.41
N VAL A 80 29.72 2.17 15.63
CA VAL A 80 28.82 1.29 16.40
C VAL A 80 27.49 1.99 16.68
N VAL A 81 27.51 3.23 17.17
CA VAL A 81 26.30 3.98 17.50
C VAL A 81 25.48 4.28 16.25
N PHE A 82 26.10 4.70 15.15
CA PHE A 82 25.44 5.01 13.89
C PHE A 82 24.74 3.80 13.28
N VAL A 83 25.43 2.65 13.21
CA VAL A 83 24.86 1.41 12.66
C VAL A 83 23.71 0.89 13.52
N HIS A 84 23.85 0.93 14.86
CA HIS A 84 22.77 0.51 15.74
C HIS A 84 21.57 1.48 15.67
N GLN A 85 21.80 2.79 15.57
CA GLN A 85 20.71 3.77 15.42
C GLN A 85 19.82 3.43 14.21
N ASP A 86 20.42 3.16 13.04
CA ASP A 86 19.67 2.76 11.83
C ASP A 86 18.93 1.43 12.06
N TRP A 87 19.59 0.45 12.68
CA TRP A 87 18.99 -0.86 12.96
C TRP A 87 17.78 -0.77 13.92
N PHE A 88 17.89 -0.03 15.03
CA PHE A 88 16.79 0.20 15.97
C PHE A 88 15.62 0.95 15.30
N THR A 89 15.93 1.91 14.43
CA THR A 89 14.92 2.65 13.64
C THR A 89 14.16 1.71 12.70
N ARG A 90 14.86 0.86 11.93
CA ARG A 90 14.24 -0.13 11.04
C ARG A 90 13.42 -1.16 11.81
N TRP A 91 13.88 -1.57 12.99
CA TRP A 91 13.15 -2.51 13.85
C TRP A 91 11.81 -1.91 14.33
N LEU A 92 11.80 -0.63 14.71
CA LEU A 92 10.57 0.08 15.03
C LEU A 92 9.63 0.17 13.82
N ILE A 93 10.17 0.51 12.64
CA ILE A 93 9.39 0.63 11.39
C ILE A 93 8.69 -0.68 11.05
N ILE A 94 9.39 -1.82 11.04
CA ILE A 94 8.77 -3.09 10.66
C ILE A 94 7.70 -3.53 11.66
N ARG A 95 7.92 -3.32 12.97
CA ARG A 95 6.92 -3.65 14.00
C ARG A 95 5.63 -2.85 13.83
N TRP A 96 5.75 -1.54 13.62
CA TRP A 96 4.59 -0.70 13.41
C TRP A 96 3.89 -1.04 12.09
N ARG A 97 4.65 -1.23 11.01
CA ARG A 97 4.09 -1.66 9.72
C ARG A 97 3.30 -2.97 9.86
N SER A 98 3.86 -3.99 10.50
CA SER A 98 3.18 -5.28 10.71
C SER A 98 1.84 -5.11 11.44
N ALA A 99 1.82 -4.37 12.55
CA ALA A 99 0.60 -4.15 13.33
C ALA A 99 -0.47 -3.37 12.54
N MET A 100 -0.05 -2.32 11.81
CA MET A 100 -0.98 -1.50 11.01
C MET A 100 -1.52 -2.24 9.79
N THR A 101 -0.69 -3.05 9.12
CA THR A 101 -1.11 -3.93 8.03
C THR A 101 -2.12 -4.97 8.53
N GLU A 102 -1.85 -5.63 9.66
CA GLU A 102 -2.77 -6.60 10.26
C GLU A 102 -4.12 -5.96 10.59
N GLU A 103 -4.14 -4.80 11.26
CA GLU A 103 -5.37 -4.07 11.59
C GLU A 103 -6.19 -3.69 10.34
N LEU A 104 -5.54 -3.13 9.31
CA LEU A 104 -6.22 -2.68 8.10
C LEU A 104 -6.70 -3.83 7.23
N VAL A 105 -5.93 -4.91 7.09
CA VAL A 105 -6.35 -6.11 6.36
C VAL A 105 -7.55 -6.75 7.05
N ASN A 106 -7.49 -6.95 8.37
CA ASN A 106 -8.59 -7.51 9.14
C ASN A 106 -9.85 -6.64 9.02
N SER A 107 -9.71 -5.31 9.12
CA SER A 107 -10.83 -4.40 8.97
C SER A 107 -11.40 -4.41 7.54
N TRP A 108 -10.55 -4.44 6.51
CA TRP A 108 -10.98 -4.46 5.12
C TRP A 108 -11.73 -5.75 4.74
N LEU A 109 -11.31 -6.90 5.27
CA LEU A 109 -11.98 -8.18 5.05
C LEU A 109 -13.21 -8.38 5.95
N ALA A 110 -13.26 -7.73 7.11
CA ALA A 110 -14.38 -7.82 8.04
C ALA A 110 -15.69 -7.27 7.43
N LYS A 111 -16.81 -7.93 7.77
CA LYS A 111 -18.17 -7.56 7.34
C LYS A 111 -18.28 -7.30 5.83
N ARG A 112 -17.49 -8.02 5.03
CA ARG A 112 -17.51 -7.95 3.54
C ARG A 112 -17.26 -6.53 3.01
N ALA A 113 -16.54 -5.68 3.76
CA ALA A 113 -16.29 -4.30 3.36
C ALA A 113 -15.54 -4.22 2.02
N PHE A 114 -14.58 -5.12 1.78
CA PHE A 114 -13.87 -5.21 0.50
C PHE A 114 -14.81 -5.30 -0.72
N TYR A 115 -15.86 -6.12 -0.64
CA TYR A 115 -16.83 -6.32 -1.71
C TYR A 115 -17.73 -5.09 -1.88
N ARG A 116 -18.30 -4.60 -0.79
CA ARG A 116 -19.17 -3.40 -0.79
C ARG A 116 -18.44 -2.18 -1.35
N MET A 117 -17.18 -2.00 -0.99
CA MET A 117 -16.32 -0.94 -1.52
C MET A 117 -16.06 -1.10 -3.04
N SER A 118 -15.84 -2.32 -3.52
CA SER A 118 -15.62 -2.57 -4.96
C SER A 118 -16.84 -2.24 -5.83
N ILE A 119 -18.05 -2.40 -5.28
CA ILE A 119 -19.30 -2.10 -6.00
C ILE A 119 -19.50 -0.58 -6.19
N VAL A 120 -19.12 0.21 -5.19
CA VAL A 120 -19.32 1.67 -5.18
C VAL A 120 -18.27 2.40 -6.05
N GLY A 121 -17.08 1.81 -6.22
CA GLY A 121 -16.05 2.33 -7.12
C GLY A 121 -15.44 3.68 -6.72
N LYS A 122 -15.53 4.06 -5.43
CA LYS A 122 -15.01 5.36 -4.93
C LYS A 122 -13.53 5.35 -4.52
N ILE A 123 -12.95 4.18 -4.23
CA ILE A 123 -11.53 4.07 -3.90
C ILE A 123 -10.83 3.20 -4.92
N ASP A 124 -9.89 3.83 -5.62
CA ASP A 124 -8.96 3.15 -6.51
C ASP A 124 -7.84 2.51 -5.67
N ASN A 125 -7.66 1.20 -5.88
CA ASN A 125 -6.52 0.38 -5.47
C ASN A 125 -6.30 0.20 -3.95
N PRO A 126 -7.13 -0.61 -3.26
CA PRO A 126 -6.92 -0.99 -1.85
C PRO A 126 -5.57 -1.67 -1.60
N ASP A 127 -5.10 -2.43 -2.59
CA ASP A 127 -3.79 -3.10 -2.63
C ASP A 127 -2.66 -2.08 -2.47
N GLN A 128 -2.69 -0.96 -3.20
CA GLN A 128 -1.70 0.10 -3.05
C GLN A 128 -1.74 0.73 -1.65
N ARG A 129 -2.95 0.91 -1.08
CA ARG A 129 -3.10 1.49 0.27
C ARG A 129 -2.41 0.61 1.32
N ILE A 130 -2.62 -0.70 1.24
CA ILE A 130 -2.09 -1.64 2.22
C ILE A 130 -0.59 -1.92 1.99
N ALA A 131 -0.17 -2.12 0.73
CA ALA A 131 1.19 -2.52 0.41
C ALA A 131 2.20 -1.35 0.46
N GLU A 132 1.83 -0.18 -0.07
CA GLU A 132 2.72 0.97 -0.26
C GLU A 132 2.46 2.07 0.77
N ASP A 133 1.22 2.55 0.91
CA ASP A 133 0.93 3.75 1.70
C ASP A 133 1.19 3.53 3.20
N ILE A 134 0.85 2.37 3.76
CA ILE A 134 1.20 2.01 5.16
C ILE A 134 2.72 2.08 5.36
N GLY A 135 3.48 1.48 4.45
CA GLY A 135 4.94 1.46 4.49
C GLY A 135 5.51 2.88 4.47
N LEU A 136 5.04 3.70 3.54
CA LEU A 136 5.45 5.10 3.42
C LEU A 136 5.09 5.89 4.69
N PHE A 137 3.86 5.77 5.20
CA PHE A 137 3.42 6.49 6.39
C PHE A 137 4.29 6.17 7.60
N VAL A 138 4.53 4.89 7.88
CA VAL A 138 5.33 4.45 9.04
C VAL A 138 6.79 4.87 8.89
N ASP A 139 7.41 4.57 7.75
CA ASP A 139 8.80 4.90 7.46
C ASP A 139 9.08 6.39 7.60
N LYS A 140 8.26 7.23 6.92
CA LYS A 140 8.42 8.68 6.96
C LYS A 140 8.15 9.22 8.36
N THR A 141 7.12 8.75 9.06
CA THR A 141 6.81 9.24 10.40
C THR A 141 7.95 8.99 11.38
N VAL A 142 8.46 7.76 11.45
CA VAL A 142 9.55 7.41 12.37
C VAL A 142 10.83 8.15 11.99
N SER A 143 11.20 8.12 10.71
CA SER A 143 12.44 8.75 10.23
C SER A 143 12.42 10.26 10.40
N LEU A 144 11.29 10.93 10.14
CA LEU A 144 11.15 12.38 10.32
C LEU A 144 11.22 12.79 11.78
N VAL A 145 10.54 12.08 12.67
CA VAL A 145 10.60 12.39 14.11
C VAL A 145 12.01 12.19 14.66
N ALA A 146 12.63 11.04 14.36
CA ALA A 146 13.99 10.76 14.82
C ALA A 146 15.00 11.78 14.26
N SER A 147 14.97 12.03 12.95
CA SER A 147 15.91 12.97 12.32
C SER A 147 15.67 14.42 12.74
N PHE A 148 14.43 14.86 12.96
CA PHE A 148 14.13 16.21 13.46
C PHE A 148 14.76 16.48 14.83
N LEU A 149 14.65 15.52 15.76
CA LEU A 149 15.23 15.65 17.10
C LEU A 149 16.76 15.66 17.08
N VAL A 150 17.37 14.86 16.20
CA VAL A 150 18.83 14.84 16.01
C VAL A 150 19.32 16.13 15.39
N VAL A 151 18.67 16.60 14.31
CA VAL A 151 19.05 17.82 13.59
C VAL A 151 18.86 19.06 14.45
N THR A 152 17.84 19.10 15.30
CA THR A 152 17.64 20.21 16.24
C THR A 152 18.79 20.29 17.24
N ALA A 153 19.19 19.16 17.84
CA ALA A 153 20.34 19.11 18.74
C ALA A 153 21.65 19.49 18.04
N GLN A 154 21.84 19.02 16.80
CA GLN A 154 23.00 19.38 15.96
C GLN A 154 23.03 20.89 15.68
N LEU A 155 21.91 21.46 15.23
CA LEU A 155 21.81 22.87 14.92
C LEU A 155 22.10 23.72 16.17
N SER A 156 21.48 23.40 17.31
CA SER A 156 21.70 24.12 18.56
C SER A 156 23.18 24.06 18.99
N SER A 157 23.78 22.88 18.99
CA SER A 157 25.18 22.69 19.43
C SER A 157 26.16 23.43 18.53
N PHE A 158 26.04 23.27 17.21
CA PHE A 158 27.01 23.85 16.28
C PHE A 158 26.77 25.33 15.97
N VAL A 159 25.55 25.84 16.14
CA VAL A 159 25.32 27.30 16.08
C VAL A 159 26.00 27.99 17.26
N ILE A 160 25.94 27.42 18.47
CA ILE A 160 26.63 27.95 19.65
C ILE A 160 28.15 27.95 19.41
N ILE A 161 28.72 26.80 19.02
CA ILE A 161 30.16 26.67 18.72
C ILE A 161 30.58 27.67 17.64
N LEU A 162 29.84 27.75 16.52
CA LEU A 162 30.18 28.65 15.42
C LEU A 162 30.04 30.12 15.83
N TRP A 163 29.08 30.46 16.68
CA TRP A 163 28.90 31.81 17.21
C TRP A 163 30.08 32.24 18.08
N GLU A 164 30.54 31.36 18.98
CA GLU A 164 31.71 31.60 19.84
C GLU A 164 33.00 31.77 19.02
N LEU A 165 33.23 30.88 18.03
CA LEU A 165 34.39 30.94 17.16
C LEU A 165 34.38 32.15 16.20
N SER A 166 33.20 32.67 15.87
CA SER A 166 33.06 33.79 14.93
C SER A 166 33.47 35.13 15.53
N GLY A 167 33.52 35.27 16.86
CA GLY A 167 33.90 36.52 17.52
C GLY A 167 33.12 37.75 17.03
N VAL A 168 33.81 38.88 16.94
CA VAL A 168 33.26 40.17 16.50
C VAL A 168 34.05 40.68 15.31
N GLN A 169 33.40 40.80 14.15
CA GLN A 169 34.02 41.38 12.96
C GLN A 169 33.57 42.82 12.80
N ARG A 170 34.54 43.71 12.58
CA ARG A 170 34.31 45.12 12.23
C ARG A 170 34.54 45.31 10.74
N PHE A 171 33.62 45.96 10.05
CA PHE A 171 33.81 46.38 8.66
C PHE A 171 33.28 47.79 8.47
N THR A 172 33.99 48.58 7.67
CA THR A 172 33.59 49.93 7.29
C THR A 172 32.81 49.87 5.99
N LEU A 173 31.50 50.13 6.04
CA LEU A 173 30.63 50.21 4.86
C LEU A 173 30.00 51.61 4.81
N PHE A 174 30.08 52.28 3.67
CA PHE A 174 29.56 53.65 3.48
C PHE A 174 30.10 54.70 4.48
N GLY A 175 31.31 54.51 5.00
CA GLY A 175 31.93 55.43 5.96
C GLY A 175 31.54 55.21 7.42
N GLU A 176 30.65 54.26 7.72
CA GLU A 176 30.31 53.88 9.10
C GLU A 176 30.91 52.52 9.50
N GLU A 177 31.30 52.37 10.76
CA GLU A 177 31.77 51.10 11.33
C GLU A 177 30.60 50.21 11.70
N TRP A 178 30.45 49.10 10.99
CA TRP A 178 29.47 48.06 11.32
C TRP A 178 30.15 46.94 12.10
N VAL A 179 29.55 46.60 13.23
CA VAL A 179 30.02 45.55 14.14
C VAL A 179 29.06 44.37 14.07
N ILE A 180 29.43 43.30 13.37
CA ILE A 180 28.62 42.07 13.31
C ILE A 180 29.23 41.02 14.25
N LYS A 181 28.43 40.61 15.24
CA LYS A 181 28.69 39.43 16.06
C LYS A 181 28.16 38.18 15.36
N GLY A 182 28.90 37.06 15.43
CA GLY A 182 28.43 35.81 14.85
C GLY A 182 28.35 35.81 13.32
N TYR A 183 29.19 36.59 12.63
CA TYR A 183 29.12 36.77 11.17
C TYR A 183 29.19 35.44 10.38
N LEU A 184 29.89 34.42 10.88
CA LEU A 184 29.95 33.10 10.25
C LEU A 184 28.60 32.37 10.28
N VAL A 185 27.80 32.57 11.33
CA VAL A 185 26.44 32.01 11.42
C VAL A 185 25.53 32.66 10.38
N TRP A 186 25.64 33.98 10.20
CA TRP A 186 24.88 34.67 9.13
C TRP A 186 25.34 34.25 7.73
N ALA A 187 26.65 34.08 7.53
CA ALA A 187 27.20 33.61 6.26
C ALA A 187 26.65 32.23 5.88
N VAL A 188 26.61 31.28 6.81
CA VAL A 188 26.06 29.94 6.53
C VAL A 188 24.56 29.98 6.26
N ILE A 189 23.78 30.81 6.98
CA ILE A 189 22.34 30.97 6.74
C ILE A 189 22.09 31.53 5.34
N ILE A 190 22.73 32.65 4.99
CA ILE A 190 22.56 33.30 3.67
C ILE A 190 22.94 32.32 2.56
N TYR A 191 24.08 31.65 2.71
CA TYR A 191 24.55 30.68 1.72
C TYR A 191 23.60 29.48 1.57
N THR A 192 23.01 29.01 2.66
CA THR A 192 22.04 27.90 2.63
C THR A 192 20.72 28.31 1.97
N VAL A 193 20.20 29.49 2.32
CA VAL A 193 18.96 30.03 1.73
C VAL A 193 19.12 30.28 0.23
N PHE A 194 20.24 30.87 -0.18
CA PHE A 194 20.54 31.11 -1.59
C PHE A 194 20.62 29.80 -2.40
N GLY A 195 21.37 28.81 -1.91
CA GLY A 195 21.50 27.50 -2.56
C GLY A 195 20.15 26.78 -2.71
N THR A 196 19.34 26.86 -1.66
CA THR A 196 17.98 26.31 -1.62
C THR A 196 17.08 26.91 -2.68
N LEU A 197 17.02 28.24 -2.73
CA LEU A 197 16.10 28.96 -3.60
C LEU A 197 16.40 28.64 -5.08
N ILE A 198 17.68 28.63 -5.45
CA ILE A 198 18.09 28.27 -6.82
C ILE A 198 17.83 26.80 -7.11
N THR A 199 18.12 25.90 -6.17
CA THR A 199 17.86 24.46 -6.32
C THR A 199 16.36 24.20 -6.52
N HIS A 200 15.50 24.90 -5.78
CA HIS A 200 14.05 24.80 -5.94
C HIS A 200 13.59 25.30 -7.31
N LEU A 201 14.09 26.45 -7.76
CA LEU A 201 13.74 27.03 -9.07
C LEU A 201 14.12 26.11 -10.24
N ILE A 202 15.32 25.53 -10.20
CA ILE A 202 15.80 24.59 -11.23
C ILE A 202 15.05 23.24 -11.12
N GLY A 203 14.85 22.74 -9.90
CA GLY A 203 14.29 21.42 -9.61
C GLY A 203 12.77 21.30 -9.78
N LYS A 204 12.00 22.39 -9.75
CA LYS A 204 10.52 22.36 -9.83
C LYS A 204 9.99 21.58 -11.04
N ARG A 205 10.68 21.65 -12.19
CA ARG A 205 10.27 20.94 -13.42
C ARG A 205 10.42 19.42 -13.31
N LEU A 206 11.30 18.92 -12.44
CA LEU A 206 11.61 17.50 -12.31
C LEU A 206 10.44 16.69 -11.75
N HIS A 207 9.58 17.31 -10.93
CA HIS A 207 8.40 16.64 -10.35
C HIS A 207 7.42 16.17 -11.44
N GLY A 208 7.09 17.03 -12.39
CA GLY A 208 6.20 16.68 -13.51
C GLY A 208 6.79 15.58 -14.41
N ILE A 209 8.10 15.65 -14.69
CA ILE A 209 8.81 14.65 -15.48
C ILE A 209 8.81 13.28 -14.78
N ASN A 210 8.98 13.24 -13.46
CA ASN A 210 8.93 12.01 -12.68
C ASN A 210 7.52 11.40 -12.64
N TYR A 211 6.48 12.23 -12.57
CA TYR A 211 5.10 11.76 -12.66
C TYR A 211 4.82 11.14 -14.04
N GLU A 212 5.22 11.81 -15.11
CA GLU A 212 5.10 11.26 -16.48
C GLU A 212 5.92 9.98 -16.66
N LYS A 213 7.09 9.87 -16.03
CA LYS A 213 7.91 8.65 -16.00
C LYS A 213 7.11 7.47 -15.45
N GLN A 214 6.56 7.62 -14.24
CA GLN A 214 5.79 6.57 -13.56
C GLN A 214 4.57 6.18 -14.38
N ARG A 215 3.85 7.17 -14.93
CA ARG A 215 2.68 6.92 -15.79
C ARG A 215 3.03 6.17 -17.07
N ALA A 216 4.12 6.54 -17.75
CA ALA A 216 4.56 5.87 -18.96
C ALA A 216 5.00 4.42 -18.70
N GLU A 217 5.76 4.17 -17.64
CA GLU A 217 6.16 2.82 -17.21
C GLU A 217 4.96 1.94 -16.82
N ALA A 218 4.02 2.50 -16.04
CA ALA A 218 2.80 1.79 -15.64
C ALA A 218 1.94 1.42 -16.85
N ASN A 219 1.74 2.34 -17.79
CA ASN A 219 0.99 2.08 -19.02
C ASN A 219 1.64 0.99 -19.89
N PHE A 220 2.97 0.99 -19.99
CA PHE A 220 3.70 -0.04 -20.73
C PHE A 220 3.59 -1.40 -20.05
N ARG A 221 3.77 -1.47 -18.72
CA ARG A 221 3.61 -2.71 -17.94
C ARG A 221 2.19 -3.25 -18.04
N ALA A 222 1.17 -2.40 -17.92
CA ALA A 222 -0.23 -2.79 -18.07
C ALA A 222 -0.53 -3.33 -19.49
N SER A 223 0.09 -2.75 -20.52
CA SER A 223 -0.03 -3.23 -21.90
C SER A 223 0.61 -4.60 -22.11
N LEU A 224 1.77 -4.85 -21.50
CA LEU A 224 2.42 -6.16 -21.49
C LEU A 224 1.57 -7.20 -20.76
N LEU A 225 1.04 -6.86 -19.58
CA LEU A 225 0.19 -7.74 -18.80
C LEU A 225 -1.06 -8.13 -19.58
N ARG A 226 -1.76 -7.14 -20.18
CA ARG A 226 -2.92 -7.43 -21.04
C ARG A 226 -2.60 -8.37 -22.19
N LYS A 227 -1.41 -8.26 -22.81
CA LYS A 227 -0.99 -9.17 -23.88
C LYS A 227 -0.69 -10.57 -23.37
N HIS A 228 -0.07 -10.67 -22.20
CA HIS A 228 0.17 -11.97 -21.55
C HIS A 228 -1.14 -12.66 -21.19
N ASP A 229 -2.12 -11.92 -20.67
CA ASP A 229 -3.43 -12.45 -20.29
C ASP A 229 -4.28 -12.86 -21.51
N ASN A 230 -4.01 -12.26 -22.68
CA ASN A 230 -4.74 -12.54 -23.93
C ASN A 230 -3.82 -13.14 -25.02
N ALA A 231 -2.77 -13.86 -24.60
CA ALA A 231 -1.74 -14.35 -25.52
C ALA A 231 -2.30 -15.33 -26.56
N GLU A 232 -3.25 -16.18 -26.13
CA GLU A 232 -3.92 -17.14 -27.01
C GLU A 232 -4.73 -16.40 -28.10
N GLN A 233 -5.54 -15.41 -27.73
CA GLN A 233 -6.34 -14.64 -28.69
C GLN A 233 -5.43 -13.91 -29.68
N ILE A 234 -4.32 -13.32 -29.21
CA ILE A 234 -3.35 -12.65 -30.09
C ILE A 234 -2.75 -13.63 -31.11
N ALA A 235 -2.36 -14.83 -30.66
CA ALA A 235 -1.80 -15.87 -31.53
C ALA A 235 -2.84 -16.40 -32.52
N LEU A 236 -4.08 -16.63 -32.07
CA LEU A 236 -5.19 -17.09 -32.92
C LEU A 236 -5.52 -16.09 -34.04
N TYR A 237 -5.45 -14.79 -33.75
CA TYR A 237 -5.67 -13.73 -34.76
C TYR A 237 -4.43 -13.39 -35.59
N GLY A 238 -3.24 -13.93 -35.28
CA GLY A 238 -1.98 -13.53 -35.93
C GLY A 238 -1.65 -12.04 -35.72
N GLY A 239 -2.01 -11.49 -34.56
CA GLY A 239 -1.94 -10.07 -34.24
C GLY A 239 -0.55 -9.56 -33.80
N GLU A 240 0.48 -10.39 -33.81
CA GLU A 240 1.76 -10.13 -33.15
C GLU A 240 2.46 -8.87 -33.65
N GLN A 241 2.43 -8.63 -34.97
CA GLN A 241 3.09 -7.47 -35.57
C GLN A 241 2.39 -6.14 -35.19
N GLN A 242 1.07 -6.16 -35.04
CA GLN A 242 0.30 -5.01 -34.58
C GLN A 242 0.57 -4.74 -33.10
N GLU A 243 0.58 -5.79 -32.28
CA GLU A 243 0.88 -5.69 -30.85
C GLU A 243 2.32 -5.22 -30.59
N LYS A 244 3.29 -5.70 -31.38
CA LYS A 244 4.68 -5.21 -31.37
C LYS A 244 4.77 -3.72 -31.69
N SER A 245 4.05 -3.27 -32.72
CA SER A 245 4.02 -1.86 -33.12
C SER A 245 3.38 -0.97 -32.05
N HIS A 246 2.35 -1.47 -31.38
CA HIS A 246 1.73 -0.79 -30.23
C HIS A 246 2.71 -0.67 -29.04
N LEU A 247 3.40 -1.75 -28.67
CA LEU A 247 4.42 -1.72 -27.60
C LEU A 247 5.55 -0.76 -27.91
N LYS A 248 6.02 -0.73 -29.16
CA LYS A 248 7.09 0.19 -29.59
C LYS A 248 6.70 1.66 -29.40
N ARG A 249 5.44 2.03 -29.70
CA ARG A 249 4.92 3.39 -29.47
C ARG A 249 4.82 3.74 -27.99
N GLN A 250 4.42 2.79 -27.14
CA GLN A 250 4.38 3.04 -25.70
C GLN A 250 5.80 3.16 -25.11
N PHE A 251 6.75 2.36 -25.59
CA PHE A 251 8.13 2.43 -25.17
C PHE A 251 8.81 3.74 -25.61
N SER A 252 8.49 4.28 -26.79
CA SER A 252 9.06 5.57 -27.23
C SER A 252 8.65 6.74 -26.31
N ALA A 253 7.48 6.68 -25.68
CA ALA A 253 7.08 7.65 -24.65
C ALA A 253 7.96 7.55 -23.39
N ILE A 254 8.39 6.34 -23.01
CA ILE A 254 9.37 6.15 -21.93
C ILE A 254 10.71 6.78 -22.33
N VAL A 255 11.18 6.51 -23.55
CA VAL A 255 12.45 7.06 -24.07
C VAL A 255 12.44 8.59 -24.10
N SER A 256 11.36 9.21 -24.59
CA SER A 256 11.26 10.67 -24.65
C SER A 256 11.22 11.31 -23.26
N ASN A 257 10.55 10.67 -22.30
CA ASN A 257 10.58 11.10 -20.91
C ASN A 257 11.96 10.91 -20.27
N TRP A 258 12.66 9.83 -20.60
CA TRP A 258 14.02 9.56 -20.12
C TRP A 258 14.99 10.69 -20.49
N TRP A 259 14.97 11.13 -21.76
CA TRP A 259 15.77 12.27 -22.21
C TRP A 259 15.45 13.56 -21.46
N ARG A 260 14.16 13.83 -21.19
CA ARG A 260 13.74 14.99 -20.39
C ARG A 260 14.25 14.90 -18.96
N SER A 261 14.18 13.72 -18.33
CA SER A 261 14.70 13.47 -16.98
C SER A 261 16.20 13.69 -16.92
N MET A 262 16.95 13.06 -17.83
CA MET A 262 18.40 13.14 -17.87
C MET A 262 18.90 14.59 -18.04
N ASN A 263 18.28 15.37 -18.94
CA ASN A 263 18.64 16.78 -19.13
C ASN A 263 18.31 17.65 -17.90
N ALA A 264 17.17 17.41 -17.26
CA ALA A 264 16.78 18.13 -16.05
C ALA A 264 17.70 17.78 -14.86
N GLU A 265 18.02 16.50 -14.67
CA GLU A 265 18.95 16.01 -13.64
C GLU A 265 20.37 16.54 -13.87
N ARG A 266 20.85 16.56 -15.12
CA ARG A 266 22.15 17.15 -15.47
C ARG A 266 22.21 18.63 -15.08
N ASN A 267 21.21 19.42 -15.46
CA ASN A 267 21.19 20.85 -15.18
C ASN A 267 21.11 21.14 -13.67
N LEU A 268 20.30 20.36 -12.94
CA LEU A 268 20.28 20.41 -11.48
C LEU A 268 21.64 20.03 -10.89
N GLY A 269 22.24 18.95 -11.41
CA GLY A 269 23.54 18.43 -10.99
C GLY A 269 24.68 19.43 -11.17
N PHE A 270 24.70 20.20 -12.26
CA PHE A 270 25.69 21.27 -12.45
C PHE A 270 25.63 22.31 -11.33
N PHE A 271 24.42 22.75 -10.97
CA PHE A 271 24.24 23.70 -9.88
C PHE A 271 24.59 23.08 -8.51
N THR A 272 23.97 21.94 -8.16
CA THR A 272 24.12 21.35 -6.82
C THR A 272 25.55 20.90 -6.55
N THR A 273 26.25 20.37 -7.56
CA THR A 273 27.66 19.96 -7.42
C THR A 273 28.57 21.18 -7.25
N GLY A 274 28.38 22.22 -8.06
CA GLY A 274 29.14 23.47 -7.95
C GLY A 274 28.92 24.14 -6.60
N TYR A 275 27.66 24.22 -6.16
CA TYR A 275 27.26 24.71 -4.85
C TYR A 275 27.96 23.95 -3.71
N MET A 276 27.89 22.62 -3.69
CA MET A 276 28.54 21.82 -2.65
C MET A 276 30.07 22.01 -2.63
N ARG A 277 30.71 22.14 -3.80
CA ARG A 277 32.16 22.39 -3.89
C ARG A 277 32.55 23.76 -3.34
N ILE A 278 31.80 24.81 -3.68
CA ILE A 278 32.03 26.17 -3.18
C ILE A 278 31.81 26.23 -1.66
N SER A 279 30.80 25.52 -1.14
CA SER A 279 30.48 25.49 0.29
C SER A 279 31.68 25.08 1.16
N LEU A 280 32.55 24.20 0.66
CA LEU A 280 33.74 23.72 1.40
C LEU A 280 34.77 24.82 1.67
N ILE A 281 34.86 25.85 0.83
CA ILE A 281 35.87 26.92 0.93
C ILE A 281 35.33 28.22 1.53
N VAL A 282 34.01 28.45 1.45
CA VAL A 282 33.34 29.62 2.03
C VAL A 282 33.76 29.92 3.49
N PRO A 283 33.75 28.95 4.44
CA PRO A 283 34.14 29.25 5.82
C PRO A 283 35.62 29.65 5.94
N ILE A 284 36.50 29.09 5.11
CA ILE A 284 37.92 29.42 5.11
C ILE A 284 38.12 30.87 4.65
N PHE A 285 37.48 31.28 3.55
CA PHE A 285 37.58 32.67 3.08
C PHE A 285 36.93 33.66 4.05
N ALA A 286 35.79 33.29 4.66
CA ALA A 286 35.13 34.13 5.64
C ALA A 286 36.00 34.35 6.89
N ALA A 287 36.70 33.31 7.36
CA ALA A 287 37.60 33.37 8.51
C ALA A 287 39.03 33.84 8.18
N LEU A 288 39.36 34.05 6.90
CA LEU A 288 40.70 34.40 6.46
C LEU A 288 41.24 35.69 7.11
N PRO A 289 40.48 36.80 7.24
CA PRO A 289 40.97 37.99 7.92
C PRO A 289 41.36 37.73 9.39
N ALA A 290 40.58 36.92 10.10
CA ALA A 290 40.84 36.55 11.49
C ALA A 290 42.06 35.62 11.64
N PHE A 291 42.29 34.76 10.66
CA PHE A 291 43.50 33.94 10.59
C PHE A 291 44.75 34.80 10.30
N LEU A 292 44.68 35.70 9.32
CA LEU A 292 45.80 36.59 8.96
C LEU A 292 46.16 37.58 10.09
N SER A 293 45.18 38.00 10.90
CA SER A 293 45.41 38.82 12.09
C SER A 293 45.96 38.04 13.29
N LYS A 294 46.21 36.73 13.15
CA LYS A 294 46.66 35.81 14.20
C LYS A 294 45.70 35.68 15.38
N THR A 295 44.43 36.07 15.21
CA THR A 295 43.39 35.89 16.24
C THR A 295 42.86 34.46 16.28
N VAL A 296 42.98 33.74 15.17
CA VAL A 296 42.56 32.34 15.02
C VAL A 296 43.75 31.51 14.57
N THR A 297 43.99 30.36 15.22
CA THR A 297 45.06 29.42 14.88
C THR A 297 44.70 28.57 13.64
N LEU A 298 45.65 27.79 13.13
CA LEU A 298 45.36 26.85 12.03
C LEU A 298 44.30 25.83 12.46
N GLY A 299 44.38 25.32 13.68
CA GLY A 299 43.36 24.48 14.29
C GLY A 299 42.01 25.17 14.41
N GLY A 300 41.98 26.43 14.86
CA GLY A 300 40.75 27.22 14.92
C GLY A 300 40.07 27.40 13.56
N LEU A 301 40.86 27.58 12.49
CA LEU A 301 40.33 27.64 11.12
C LEU A 301 39.69 26.32 10.67
N MET A 302 40.30 25.18 11.02
CA MET A 302 39.75 23.85 10.71
C MET A 302 38.51 23.55 11.56
N GLN A 303 38.48 24.01 12.81
CA GLN A 303 37.31 23.93 13.69
C GLN A 303 36.13 24.71 13.11
N ILE A 304 36.35 25.96 12.68
CA ILE A 304 35.36 26.80 11.99
C ILE A 304 34.81 26.09 10.75
N ARG A 305 35.69 25.52 9.91
CA ARG A 305 35.27 24.77 8.72
C ARG A 305 34.35 23.61 9.08
N GLY A 306 34.70 22.84 10.11
CA GLY A 306 33.86 21.72 10.58
C GLY A 306 32.52 22.19 11.13
N ALA A 307 32.51 23.21 11.99
CA ALA A 307 31.28 23.75 12.58
C ALA A 307 30.35 24.36 11.52
N PHE A 308 30.90 25.11 10.55
CA PHE A 308 30.16 25.64 9.41
C PHE A 308 29.48 24.52 8.60
N ALA A 309 30.20 23.43 8.31
CA ALA A 309 29.63 22.29 7.58
C ALA A 309 28.49 21.61 8.35
N GLN A 310 28.60 21.51 9.68
CA GLN A 310 27.56 20.93 10.53
C GLN A 310 26.30 21.81 10.58
N VAL A 311 26.44 23.13 10.69
CA VAL A 311 25.31 24.08 10.62
C VAL A 311 24.69 24.07 9.22
N HIS A 312 25.50 24.12 8.16
CA HIS A 312 25.03 24.05 6.77
C HIS A 312 24.22 22.78 6.50
N GLY A 313 24.71 21.62 6.97
CA GLY A 313 24.02 20.34 6.85
C GLY A 313 22.70 20.30 7.61
N ALA A 314 22.67 20.84 8.83
CA ALA A 314 21.46 20.91 9.65
C ALA A 314 20.40 21.84 9.03
N LEU A 315 20.78 23.01 8.52
CA LEU A 315 19.88 23.92 7.81
C LEU A 315 19.35 23.26 6.52
N SER A 316 20.23 22.59 5.77
CA SER A 316 19.88 21.86 4.54
C SER A 316 18.89 20.70 4.77
N TRP A 317 18.80 20.16 5.99
CA TRP A 317 17.82 19.12 6.32
C TRP A 317 16.38 19.63 6.23
N PHE A 318 16.08 20.84 6.73
CA PHE A 318 14.73 21.41 6.71
C PHE A 318 14.17 21.54 5.29
N ILE A 319 15.05 21.86 4.34
CA ILE A 319 14.71 22.00 2.92
C ILE A 319 14.35 20.65 2.29
N ARG A 320 15.14 19.62 2.60
CA ARG A 320 14.87 18.25 2.12
C ARG A 320 13.61 17.67 2.77
N MET A 321 13.40 17.95 4.05
CA MET A 321 12.27 17.46 4.83
C MET A 321 10.91 17.95 4.32
N TYR A 322 10.83 19.11 3.65
CA TYR A 322 9.57 19.59 3.07
C TYR A 322 8.96 18.58 2.10
N ARG A 323 9.77 17.95 1.24
CA ARG A 323 9.29 16.92 0.29
C ARG A 323 8.75 15.70 1.04
N GLU A 324 9.50 15.23 2.03
CA GLU A 324 9.13 14.09 2.88
C GLU A 324 7.81 14.36 3.61
N PHE A 325 7.60 15.60 4.07
CA PHE A 325 6.36 16.02 4.71
C PHE A 325 5.17 16.03 3.75
N MET A 326 5.36 16.45 2.49
CA MET A 326 4.32 16.37 1.46
C MET A 326 3.93 14.92 1.15
N GLU A 327 4.91 14.03 1.01
CA GLU A 327 4.68 12.60 0.76
C GLU A 327 3.95 11.94 1.95
N LEU A 328 4.37 12.24 3.18
CA LEU A 328 3.72 11.79 4.41
C LEU A 328 2.27 12.31 4.48
N SER A 329 2.04 13.60 4.25
CA SER A 329 0.70 14.19 4.29
C SER A 329 -0.24 13.54 3.27
N ALA A 330 0.25 13.28 2.06
CA ALA A 330 -0.54 12.65 1.01
C ALA A 330 -0.88 11.18 1.35
N SER A 331 0.08 10.40 1.87
CA SER A 331 -0.20 9.03 2.32
C SER A 331 -1.17 9.01 3.52
N MET A 332 -0.97 9.89 4.49
CA MET A 332 -1.86 10.02 5.66
C MET A 332 -3.30 10.33 5.24
N GLU A 333 -3.51 11.21 4.27
CA GLU A 333 -4.85 11.50 3.74
C GLU A 333 -5.48 10.27 3.07
N ARG A 334 -4.73 9.56 2.22
CA ARG A 334 -5.22 8.35 1.53
C ARG A 334 -5.55 7.22 2.49
N LEU A 335 -4.73 7.00 3.52
CA LEU A 335 -4.98 6.00 4.56
C LEU A 335 -6.19 6.39 5.42
N SER A 336 -6.32 7.67 5.78
CA SER A 336 -7.48 8.16 6.53
C SER A 336 -8.78 7.99 5.76
N GLN A 337 -8.78 8.32 4.46
CA GLN A 337 -9.93 8.10 3.57
C GLN A 337 -10.26 6.61 3.46
N PHE A 338 -9.25 5.76 3.26
CA PHE A 338 -9.42 4.31 3.18
C PHE A 338 -10.05 3.73 4.46
N LYS A 339 -9.54 4.10 5.63
CA LYS A 339 -10.09 3.68 6.93
C LYS A 339 -11.54 4.15 7.13
N GLN A 340 -11.85 5.38 6.73
CA GLN A 340 -13.21 5.92 6.81
C GLN A 340 -14.19 5.16 5.90
N GLU A 341 -13.78 4.83 4.68
CA GLU A 341 -14.62 4.10 3.74
C GLU A 341 -14.78 2.63 4.12
N ILE A 342 -13.76 1.98 4.71
CA ILE A 342 -13.94 0.67 5.34
C ILE A 342 -15.03 0.76 6.40
N LYS A 343 -14.92 1.70 7.35
CA LYS A 343 -15.91 1.86 8.42
C LYS A 343 -17.32 2.15 7.90
N ARG A 344 -17.45 2.93 6.82
CA ARG A 344 -18.72 3.24 6.18
C ARG A 344 -19.40 2.00 5.58
N HIS A 345 -18.60 1.08 5.03
CA HIS A 345 -19.10 -0.13 4.36
C HIS A 345 -19.14 -1.36 5.27
N GLN A 346 -18.56 -1.29 6.47
CA GLN A 346 -18.72 -2.25 7.56
C GLN A 346 -20.09 -2.13 8.28
N SER A 347 -21.14 -1.64 7.60
CA SER A 347 -22.48 -1.55 8.19
C SER A 347 -22.92 -2.90 8.73
N GLU A 348 -23.66 -2.86 9.84
CA GLU A 348 -24.29 -4.04 10.42
C GLU A 348 -25.18 -4.69 9.36
N ASP A 349 -25.04 -6.00 9.18
CA ASP A 349 -25.94 -6.75 8.32
C ASP A 349 -27.35 -6.58 8.89
N GLU A 350 -28.29 -6.17 8.03
CA GLU A 350 -29.69 -6.11 8.43
C GLU A 350 -30.08 -7.51 8.92
N VAL A 351 -30.68 -7.60 10.12
CA VAL A 351 -31.06 -8.90 10.68
C VAL A 351 -32.21 -9.42 9.82
N VAL A 352 -31.87 -10.31 8.89
CA VAL A 352 -32.85 -10.97 8.04
C VAL A 352 -33.64 -11.95 8.92
N PRO A 353 -34.97 -11.84 9.00
CA PRO A 353 -35.77 -12.80 9.74
C PRO A 353 -35.58 -14.19 9.16
N VAL A 354 -35.49 -15.20 10.02
CA VAL A 354 -35.41 -16.61 9.65
C VAL A 354 -36.81 -17.22 9.71
N GLY A 355 -37.15 -18.10 8.77
CA GLY A 355 -38.47 -18.74 8.71
C GLY A 355 -38.43 -20.16 8.17
N GLU A 356 -39.61 -20.76 8.15
CA GLU A 356 -39.85 -22.10 7.58
C GLU A 356 -39.74 -22.12 6.04
N ARG A 357 -39.90 -20.96 5.40
CA ARG A 357 -39.80 -20.79 3.95
C ARG A 357 -39.01 -19.53 3.58
N LEU A 358 -38.41 -19.54 2.40
CA LEU A 358 -37.81 -18.36 1.80
C LEU A 358 -38.96 -17.47 1.28
N GLN A 359 -39.16 -16.29 1.86
CA GLN A 359 -40.22 -15.36 1.46
C GLN A 359 -39.61 -14.04 0.99
N LEU A 360 -40.09 -13.56 -0.15
CA LEU A 360 -39.83 -12.23 -0.69
C LEU A 360 -41.14 -11.43 -0.60
N ASP A 361 -41.11 -10.27 0.07
CA ASP A 361 -42.28 -9.40 0.27
C ASP A 361 -41.98 -8.00 -0.28
N GLN A 362 -42.56 -7.72 -1.45
CA GLN A 362 -42.42 -6.46 -2.19
C GLN A 362 -40.96 -6.04 -2.43
N LEU A 363 -40.05 -7.00 -2.61
CA LEU A 363 -38.62 -6.73 -2.68
C LEU A 363 -38.25 -6.05 -4.00
N SER A 364 -37.60 -4.89 -3.92
CA SER A 364 -37.17 -4.08 -5.06
C SER A 364 -35.67 -3.86 -5.00
N PHE A 365 -34.97 -3.95 -6.13
CA PHE A 365 -33.51 -3.81 -6.18
C PHE A 365 -33.10 -2.64 -7.06
N THR A 366 -32.04 -1.97 -6.64
CA THR A 366 -31.41 -0.90 -7.44
C THR A 366 -29.94 -1.19 -7.67
N THR A 367 -29.39 -0.62 -8.75
CA THR A 367 -27.95 -0.49 -8.92
C THR A 367 -27.36 0.42 -7.83
N PRO A 368 -26.05 0.40 -7.60
CA PRO A 368 -25.39 1.31 -6.66
C PRO A 368 -25.55 2.79 -7.07
N GLN A 369 -25.81 3.04 -8.35
CA GLN A 369 -26.10 4.36 -8.92
C GLN A 369 -27.59 4.75 -8.80
N GLY A 370 -28.43 3.89 -8.23
CA GLY A 370 -29.86 4.14 -7.99
C GLY A 370 -30.79 3.77 -9.16
N SER A 371 -30.30 3.10 -10.20
CA SER A 371 -31.15 2.65 -11.31
C SER A 371 -31.95 1.41 -10.90
N PRO A 372 -33.27 1.33 -11.15
CA PRO A 372 -34.07 0.17 -10.77
C PRO A 372 -33.73 -1.07 -11.61
N LEU A 373 -33.86 -2.26 -11.01
CA LEU A 373 -33.68 -3.57 -11.66
C LEU A 373 -34.98 -4.39 -11.64
N LEU A 374 -35.24 -5.16 -10.57
CA LEU A 374 -36.55 -5.77 -10.32
C LEU A 374 -37.31 -4.92 -9.29
N GLN A 375 -38.63 -4.85 -9.41
CA GLN A 375 -39.50 -4.10 -8.51
C GLN A 375 -40.58 -5.01 -7.94
N LYS A 376 -40.84 -4.84 -6.64
CA LYS A 376 -41.97 -5.46 -5.93
C LYS A 376 -42.05 -6.97 -6.12
N VAL A 377 -40.91 -7.65 -6.05
CA VAL A 377 -40.84 -9.11 -6.14
C VAL A 377 -41.54 -9.72 -4.94
N ASP A 378 -42.56 -10.53 -5.23
CA ASP A 378 -43.40 -11.23 -4.26
C ASP A 378 -43.42 -12.71 -4.61
N LEU A 379 -42.65 -13.52 -3.87
CA LEU A 379 -42.37 -14.91 -4.17
C LEU A 379 -42.10 -15.69 -2.88
N SER A 380 -42.43 -16.98 -2.87
CA SER A 380 -42.10 -17.89 -1.76
C SER A 380 -41.53 -19.20 -2.27
N CYS A 381 -40.55 -19.76 -1.56
CA CYS A 381 -40.00 -21.09 -1.83
C CYS A 381 -39.97 -21.90 -0.53
N GLU A 382 -40.61 -23.07 -0.53
CA GLU A 382 -40.68 -23.98 0.61
C GLU A 382 -39.32 -24.63 0.90
N ALA A 383 -39.04 -24.96 2.15
CA ALA A 383 -37.82 -25.67 2.53
C ALA A 383 -37.72 -27.04 1.82
N GLY A 384 -36.54 -27.39 1.34
CA GLY A 384 -36.26 -28.62 0.57
C GLY A 384 -36.77 -28.58 -0.87
N SER A 385 -37.42 -27.49 -1.30
CA SER A 385 -37.89 -27.36 -2.69
C SER A 385 -36.78 -26.95 -3.65
N TRP A 386 -36.96 -27.28 -4.93
CA TRP A 386 -36.07 -26.87 -6.01
C TRP A 386 -36.82 -25.89 -6.92
N SER A 387 -36.41 -24.63 -6.89
CA SER A 387 -37.06 -23.52 -7.61
C SER A 387 -36.16 -22.98 -8.70
N LYS A 388 -36.70 -22.83 -9.92
CA LYS A 388 -36.03 -22.20 -11.06
C LYS A 388 -36.55 -20.78 -11.28
N PHE A 389 -35.64 -19.82 -11.40
CA PHE A 389 -35.93 -18.43 -11.77
C PHE A 389 -35.48 -18.16 -13.20
N SER A 390 -36.44 -17.76 -14.04
CA SER A 390 -36.26 -17.43 -15.46
C SER A 390 -36.45 -15.92 -15.69
N GLY A 391 -35.98 -15.42 -16.83
CA GLY A 391 -36.22 -14.03 -17.25
C GLY A 391 -35.18 -13.52 -18.24
N ARG A 392 -35.48 -12.40 -18.91
CA ARG A 392 -34.58 -11.73 -19.86
C ARG A 392 -33.20 -11.40 -19.25
N SER A 393 -32.17 -11.33 -20.08
CA SER A 393 -30.82 -10.92 -19.64
C SER A 393 -30.83 -9.47 -19.15
N GLY A 394 -30.04 -9.18 -18.11
CA GLY A 394 -29.93 -7.84 -17.53
C GLY A 394 -31.09 -7.38 -16.63
N LEU A 395 -32.08 -8.23 -16.33
CA LEU A 395 -33.19 -7.91 -15.42
C LEU A 395 -32.80 -7.76 -13.94
N GLY A 396 -31.61 -8.22 -13.54
CA GLY A 396 -31.19 -8.24 -12.13
C GLY A 396 -31.30 -9.61 -11.43
N LYS A 397 -31.42 -10.71 -12.17
CA LYS A 397 -31.51 -12.08 -11.61
C LYS A 397 -30.34 -12.40 -10.68
N SER A 398 -29.10 -12.20 -11.14
CA SER A 398 -27.90 -12.39 -10.30
C SER A 398 -27.85 -11.44 -9.10
N THR A 399 -28.41 -10.23 -9.22
CA THR A 399 -28.54 -9.29 -8.10
C THR A 399 -29.49 -9.81 -7.02
N LEU A 400 -30.58 -10.46 -7.42
CA LEU A 400 -31.50 -11.12 -6.50
C LEU A 400 -30.79 -12.24 -5.71
N LEU A 401 -30.07 -13.16 -6.36
CA LEU A 401 -29.31 -14.20 -5.63
C LEU A 401 -28.21 -13.63 -4.73
N ARG A 402 -27.54 -12.55 -5.16
CA ARG A 402 -26.57 -11.84 -4.32
C ARG A 402 -27.22 -11.18 -3.11
N THR A 403 -28.46 -10.73 -3.21
CA THR A 403 -29.20 -10.19 -2.06
C THR A 403 -29.56 -11.31 -1.08
N LEU A 404 -30.08 -12.43 -1.58
CA LEU A 404 -30.46 -13.60 -0.78
C LEU A 404 -29.26 -14.27 -0.07
N SER A 405 -28.04 -14.05 -0.55
CA SER A 405 -26.78 -14.48 0.09
C SER A 405 -26.15 -13.39 0.99
N GLY A 406 -26.82 -12.26 1.17
CA GLY A 406 -26.39 -11.12 2.00
C GLY A 406 -25.21 -10.32 1.41
N LEU A 407 -24.99 -10.40 0.10
CA LEU A 407 -23.91 -9.67 -0.59
C LEU A 407 -24.37 -8.30 -1.09
N TRP A 408 -25.59 -8.20 -1.62
CA TRP A 408 -26.10 -6.98 -2.23
C TRP A 408 -26.95 -6.14 -1.26
N PRO A 409 -26.53 -4.92 -0.87
CA PRO A 409 -27.21 -4.13 0.15
C PRO A 409 -28.24 -3.11 -0.39
N TYR A 410 -28.37 -2.98 -1.72
CA TYR A 410 -29.23 -1.96 -2.34
C TYR A 410 -30.59 -2.54 -2.73
N TYR A 411 -31.45 -2.70 -1.72
CA TYR A 411 -32.83 -3.14 -1.90
C TYR A 411 -33.79 -2.38 -0.97
N ASP A 412 -35.07 -2.42 -1.31
CA ASP A 412 -36.20 -1.96 -0.49
C ASP A 412 -37.23 -3.08 -0.40
N GLY A 413 -38.00 -3.13 0.70
CA GLY A 413 -38.91 -4.23 1.02
C GLY A 413 -38.32 -5.19 2.06
N ARG A 414 -38.97 -6.35 2.25
CA ARG A 414 -38.57 -7.33 3.27
C ARG A 414 -38.41 -8.71 2.65
N TRP A 415 -37.53 -9.50 3.25
CA TRP A 415 -37.41 -10.91 2.90
C TRP A 415 -37.06 -11.73 4.14
N GLN A 416 -37.40 -13.01 4.09
CA GLN A 416 -37.17 -13.98 5.16
C GLN A 416 -36.28 -15.09 4.61
N SER A 417 -35.17 -15.36 5.28
CA SER A 417 -34.25 -16.45 4.91
C SER A 417 -34.71 -17.78 5.51
N LEU A 418 -34.23 -18.87 4.94
CA LEU A 418 -34.31 -20.20 5.57
C LEU A 418 -33.29 -20.33 6.69
N GLU A 419 -33.56 -21.23 7.64
CA GLU A 419 -32.60 -21.59 8.68
C GLU A 419 -31.43 -22.39 8.08
N GLY A 420 -30.24 -22.24 8.65
CA GLY A 420 -29.05 -23.00 8.27
C GLY A 420 -28.05 -22.24 7.39
N ARG A 421 -27.13 -22.99 6.77
CA ARG A 421 -26.02 -22.47 5.98
C ARG A 421 -26.42 -22.36 4.51
N SER A 422 -26.19 -21.19 3.92
CA SER A 422 -26.37 -20.98 2.49
C SER A 422 -25.04 -20.93 1.73
N LEU A 423 -25.06 -21.41 0.49
CA LEU A 423 -23.92 -21.32 -0.44
C LEU A 423 -24.39 -20.80 -1.79
N LEU A 424 -23.68 -19.82 -2.36
CA LEU A 424 -23.91 -19.32 -3.71
C LEU A 424 -22.80 -19.85 -4.65
N LEU A 425 -23.20 -20.53 -5.72
CA LEU A 425 -22.31 -20.90 -6.82
C LEU A 425 -22.47 -19.88 -7.95
N PRO A 426 -21.50 -18.97 -8.16
CA PRO A 426 -21.55 -17.99 -9.24
C PRO A 426 -21.20 -18.61 -10.60
N GLN A 427 -21.60 -17.94 -11.68
CA GLN A 427 -21.27 -18.32 -13.05
C GLN A 427 -19.75 -18.47 -13.27
N GLN A 428 -18.97 -17.54 -12.72
CA GLN A 428 -17.50 -17.59 -12.68
C GLN A 428 -17.03 -17.92 -11.26
N SER A 429 -16.63 -19.16 -11.06
CA SER A 429 -16.17 -19.63 -9.75
C SER A 429 -14.74 -19.20 -9.45
N TYR A 430 -14.54 -18.57 -8.29
CA TYR A 430 -13.22 -18.22 -7.77
C TYR A 430 -12.48 -19.47 -7.30
N LEU A 431 -11.33 -19.79 -7.88
CA LEU A 431 -10.51 -20.92 -7.46
C LEU A 431 -9.52 -20.55 -6.35
N GLY A 432 -9.00 -19.32 -6.37
CA GLY A 432 -8.04 -18.84 -5.38
C GLY A 432 -6.63 -19.37 -5.60
N GLN A 433 -5.80 -19.24 -4.57
CA GLN A 433 -4.42 -19.73 -4.57
C GLN A 433 -4.28 -20.81 -3.50
N GLY A 434 -3.63 -21.92 -3.84
CA GLY A 434 -3.41 -23.02 -2.92
C GLY A 434 -3.34 -24.37 -3.63
N THR A 435 -3.31 -25.42 -2.82
CA THR A 435 -3.42 -26.81 -3.26
C THR A 435 -4.82 -27.12 -3.77
N LEU A 436 -4.99 -28.16 -4.60
CA LEU A 436 -6.33 -28.56 -5.04
C LEU A 436 -7.25 -28.91 -3.85
N ALA A 437 -6.70 -29.50 -2.78
CA ALA A 437 -7.44 -29.76 -1.54
C ALA A 437 -7.99 -28.47 -0.90
N GLU A 438 -7.16 -27.43 -0.78
CA GLU A 438 -7.57 -26.12 -0.26
C GLU A 438 -8.65 -25.47 -1.15
N ILE A 439 -8.51 -25.61 -2.47
CA ILE A 439 -9.49 -25.10 -3.44
C ILE A 439 -10.83 -25.80 -3.30
N LEU A 440 -10.86 -27.11 -3.09
CA LEU A 440 -12.08 -27.90 -2.92
C LEU A 440 -12.78 -27.63 -1.59
N CYS A 441 -12.03 -27.30 -0.54
CA CYS A 441 -12.58 -27.04 0.79
C CYS A 441 -12.97 -25.57 1.03
N TYR A 442 -12.52 -24.64 0.17
CA TYR A 442 -12.87 -23.23 0.27
C TYR A 442 -14.40 -23.03 0.39
N PRO A 443 -14.90 -22.25 1.37
CA PRO A 443 -14.18 -21.27 2.21
C PRO A 443 -13.60 -21.80 3.53
N HIS A 444 -13.68 -23.10 3.78
CA HIS A 444 -13.17 -23.72 5.00
C HIS A 444 -11.72 -24.21 4.82
N PRO A 445 -10.96 -24.41 5.92
CA PRO A 445 -9.65 -25.07 5.85
C PRO A 445 -9.77 -26.45 5.19
N ALA A 446 -8.68 -26.90 4.57
CA ALA A 446 -8.63 -28.22 3.97
C ALA A 446 -9.00 -29.31 5.00
N LEU A 447 -9.89 -30.22 4.61
CA LEU A 447 -10.22 -31.39 5.41
C LEU A 447 -9.02 -32.34 5.45
N ALA A 448 -8.87 -33.06 6.57
CA ALA A 448 -7.85 -34.11 6.70
C ALA A 448 -8.23 -35.38 5.91
N ASP A 449 -9.48 -35.51 5.48
CA ASP A 449 -10.00 -36.70 4.79
C ASP A 449 -9.80 -36.59 3.27
N SER A 450 -8.60 -36.97 2.82
CA SER A 450 -8.25 -36.99 1.40
C SER A 450 -9.07 -38.00 0.58
N ASP A 451 -9.60 -39.05 1.20
CA ASP A 451 -10.38 -40.07 0.49
C ASP A 451 -11.78 -39.54 0.14
N MET A 452 -12.39 -38.77 1.04
CA MET A 452 -13.63 -38.03 0.73
C MET A 452 -13.43 -37.04 -0.43
N LEU A 453 -12.31 -36.33 -0.47
CA LEU A 453 -12.00 -35.40 -1.56
C LEU A 453 -11.82 -36.13 -2.90
N ARG A 454 -11.13 -37.27 -2.90
CA ARG A 454 -10.96 -38.15 -4.08
C ARG A 454 -12.29 -38.66 -4.60
N GLN A 455 -13.13 -39.20 -3.72
CA GLN A 455 -14.46 -39.69 -4.09
C GLN A 455 -15.36 -38.58 -4.63
N THR A 456 -15.25 -37.37 -4.07
CA THR A 456 -16.00 -36.21 -4.56
C THR A 456 -15.55 -35.83 -5.97
N LEU A 457 -14.24 -35.79 -6.22
CA LEU A 457 -13.68 -35.53 -7.56
C LEU A 457 -14.15 -36.57 -8.57
N ASP A 458 -14.12 -37.86 -8.22
CA ASP A 458 -14.63 -38.93 -9.07
C ASP A 458 -16.13 -38.72 -9.38
N SER A 459 -16.93 -38.38 -8.37
CA SER A 459 -18.39 -38.19 -8.50
C SER A 459 -18.77 -37.02 -9.41
N VAL A 460 -17.99 -35.93 -9.41
CA VAL A 460 -18.24 -34.77 -10.29
C VAL A 460 -17.59 -34.88 -11.67
N GLY A 461 -16.97 -36.02 -11.99
CA GLY A 461 -16.30 -36.26 -13.28
C GLY A 461 -14.92 -35.60 -13.41
N LEU A 462 -14.23 -35.36 -12.28
CA LEU A 462 -12.86 -34.82 -12.21
C LEU A 462 -11.86 -35.87 -11.69
N GLY A 463 -12.12 -37.17 -11.90
CA GLY A 463 -11.31 -38.25 -11.36
C GLY A 463 -9.83 -38.23 -11.79
N ALA A 464 -9.50 -37.62 -12.94
CA ALA A 464 -8.10 -37.43 -13.37
C ALA A 464 -7.27 -36.57 -12.38
N TRP A 465 -7.93 -35.78 -11.54
CA TRP A 465 -7.29 -34.89 -10.56
C TRP A 465 -7.23 -35.47 -9.14
N ARG A 466 -7.81 -36.65 -8.91
CA ARG A 466 -7.96 -37.25 -7.57
C ARG A 466 -6.63 -37.50 -6.85
N ASP A 467 -5.57 -37.80 -7.61
CA ASP A 467 -4.25 -38.12 -7.07
C ASP A 467 -3.33 -36.88 -7.01
N ARG A 468 -3.86 -35.68 -7.31
CA ARG A 468 -3.11 -34.40 -7.40
C ARG A 468 -3.58 -33.37 -6.38
N LEU A 469 -4.13 -33.83 -5.25
CA LEU A 469 -4.73 -32.98 -4.21
C LEU A 469 -3.74 -31.95 -3.62
N ASP A 470 -2.48 -32.34 -3.45
CA ASP A 470 -1.43 -31.53 -2.82
C ASP A 470 -0.68 -30.63 -3.82
N GLU A 471 -1.00 -30.71 -5.11
CA GLU A 471 -0.34 -29.88 -6.11
C GLU A 471 -0.79 -28.42 -6.01
N GLN A 472 0.13 -27.50 -6.21
CA GLN A 472 -0.15 -26.08 -6.32
C GLN A 472 0.14 -25.61 -7.75
N LEU A 473 -0.93 -25.46 -8.54
CA LEU A 473 -0.86 -24.99 -9.92
C LEU A 473 -1.58 -23.64 -10.07
N ASN A 474 -1.41 -23.01 -11.24
CA ASN A 474 -2.30 -21.92 -11.62
C ASN A 474 -3.62 -22.51 -12.15
N TRP A 475 -4.49 -22.87 -11.22
CA TRP A 475 -5.74 -23.58 -11.51
C TRP A 475 -6.68 -22.80 -12.45
N ASP A 476 -6.59 -21.47 -12.44
CA ASP A 476 -7.29 -20.59 -13.39
C ASP A 476 -6.77 -20.69 -14.84
N ARG A 477 -5.67 -21.38 -15.09
CA ARG A 477 -5.19 -21.72 -16.45
C ARG A 477 -5.34 -23.20 -16.77
N VAL A 478 -5.34 -24.04 -15.74
CA VAL A 478 -5.40 -25.50 -15.88
C VAL A 478 -6.84 -25.96 -16.12
N PHE A 479 -7.81 -25.49 -15.33
CA PHE A 479 -9.20 -25.90 -15.48
C PHE A 479 -9.92 -25.11 -16.57
N SER A 480 -10.54 -25.84 -17.48
CA SER A 480 -11.53 -25.34 -18.44
C SER A 480 -12.77 -24.78 -17.73
N GLY A 481 -13.58 -23.98 -18.43
CA GLY A 481 -14.80 -23.39 -17.85
C GLY A 481 -15.78 -24.40 -17.26
N GLY A 482 -15.93 -25.57 -17.89
CA GLY A 482 -16.77 -26.67 -17.40
C GLY A 482 -16.17 -27.37 -16.18
N GLU A 483 -14.85 -27.58 -16.15
CA GLU A 483 -14.18 -28.15 -14.97
C GLU A 483 -14.25 -27.22 -13.76
N ARG A 484 -14.17 -25.88 -13.95
CA ARG A 484 -14.37 -24.92 -12.85
C ARG A 484 -15.77 -25.00 -12.25
N GLN A 485 -16.78 -25.22 -13.09
CA GLN A 485 -18.15 -25.45 -12.62
C GLN A 485 -18.25 -26.78 -11.84
N ARG A 486 -17.62 -27.86 -12.33
CA ARG A 486 -17.54 -29.15 -11.59
C ARG A 486 -16.85 -28.99 -10.23
N VAL A 487 -15.77 -28.21 -10.14
CA VAL A 487 -15.12 -27.86 -8.86
C VAL A 487 -16.07 -27.11 -7.93
N ALA A 488 -16.89 -26.19 -8.47
CA ALA A 488 -17.90 -25.48 -7.69
C ALA A 488 -18.98 -26.43 -7.10
N PHE A 489 -19.41 -27.42 -7.89
CA PHE A 489 -20.33 -28.46 -7.40
C PHE A 489 -19.65 -29.39 -6.38
N ALA A 490 -18.39 -29.75 -6.58
CA ALA A 490 -17.63 -30.51 -5.58
C ALA A 490 -17.59 -29.77 -4.22
N ARG A 491 -17.36 -28.46 -4.24
CA ARG A 491 -17.42 -27.62 -3.02
C ARG A 491 -18.79 -27.69 -2.35
N ALA A 492 -19.88 -27.65 -3.11
CA ALA A 492 -21.23 -27.76 -2.53
C ALA A 492 -21.46 -29.14 -1.88
N LEU A 493 -20.99 -30.23 -2.50
CA LEU A 493 -21.08 -31.59 -1.95
C LEU A 493 -20.24 -31.77 -0.67
N ILE A 494 -19.09 -31.12 -0.59
CA ILE A 494 -18.21 -31.13 0.59
C ILE A 494 -18.80 -30.26 1.71
N ALA A 495 -19.24 -29.05 1.38
CA ALA A 495 -19.75 -28.08 2.35
C ALA A 495 -21.12 -28.48 2.92
N LYS A 496 -21.93 -29.23 2.16
CA LYS A 496 -23.29 -29.69 2.50
C LYS A 496 -24.18 -28.55 3.04
N PRO A 497 -24.47 -27.51 2.24
CA PRO A 497 -25.30 -26.39 2.66
C PRO A 497 -26.79 -26.78 2.75
N ASP A 498 -27.54 -26.09 3.61
CA ASP A 498 -28.99 -26.24 3.76
C ASP A 498 -29.75 -25.53 2.63
N THR A 499 -29.16 -24.45 2.08
CA THR A 499 -29.67 -23.72 0.91
C THR A 499 -28.56 -23.50 -0.13
N LEU A 500 -28.83 -23.86 -1.38
CA LEU A 500 -27.90 -23.70 -2.50
C LEU A 500 -28.48 -22.75 -3.56
N TYR A 501 -27.81 -21.62 -3.75
CA TYR A 501 -28.11 -20.66 -4.81
C TYR A 501 -27.22 -20.94 -6.03
N LEU A 502 -27.81 -21.10 -7.21
CA LEU A 502 -27.08 -21.37 -8.45
C LEU A 502 -27.28 -20.20 -9.42
N ASP A 503 -26.23 -19.43 -9.70
CA ASP A 503 -26.26 -18.30 -10.65
C ASP A 503 -25.61 -18.74 -11.97
N GLU A 504 -26.39 -19.32 -12.88
CA GLU A 504 -25.90 -19.89 -14.15
C GLU A 504 -24.74 -20.90 -13.97
N ALA A 505 -24.74 -21.62 -12.85
CA ALA A 505 -23.64 -22.51 -12.45
C ALA A 505 -23.40 -23.73 -13.37
N THR A 506 -24.29 -23.99 -14.33
CA THR A 506 -24.20 -25.07 -15.32
C THR A 506 -23.99 -24.58 -16.75
N SER A 507 -23.76 -23.27 -16.96
CA SER A 507 -23.75 -22.65 -18.30
C SER A 507 -22.64 -23.13 -19.24
N ASN A 508 -21.53 -23.67 -18.71
CA ASN A 508 -20.39 -24.15 -19.50
C ASN A 508 -20.38 -25.68 -19.61
N LEU A 509 -21.47 -26.34 -19.23
CA LEU A 509 -21.65 -27.78 -19.31
C LEU A 509 -22.68 -28.11 -20.39
N ASP A 510 -22.47 -29.22 -21.08
CA ASP A 510 -23.50 -29.81 -21.94
C ASP A 510 -24.72 -30.26 -21.12
N HIS A 511 -25.83 -30.51 -21.82
CA HIS A 511 -27.11 -30.83 -21.17
C HIS A 511 -27.05 -32.08 -20.29
N ASP A 512 -26.35 -33.13 -20.74
CA ASP A 512 -26.26 -34.40 -20.00
C ASP A 512 -25.39 -34.24 -18.75
N ALA A 513 -24.24 -33.58 -18.86
CA ALA A 513 -23.34 -33.28 -17.74
C ALA A 513 -24.02 -32.39 -16.69
N ALA A 514 -24.72 -31.34 -17.12
CA ALA A 514 -25.47 -30.46 -16.22
C ALA A 514 -26.56 -31.23 -15.47
N ARG A 515 -27.31 -32.08 -16.18
CA ARG A 515 -28.36 -32.93 -15.61
C ARG A 515 -27.80 -33.93 -14.61
N GLN A 516 -26.68 -34.59 -14.93
CA GLN A 516 -26.01 -35.54 -14.03
C GLN A 516 -25.53 -34.87 -12.74
N LEU A 517 -24.91 -33.68 -12.81
CA LEU A 517 -24.46 -32.95 -11.62
C LEU A 517 -25.62 -32.52 -10.74
N LEU A 518 -26.71 -31.99 -11.32
CA LEU A 518 -27.88 -31.60 -10.54
C LEU A 518 -28.57 -32.82 -9.92
N ALA A 519 -28.68 -33.93 -10.65
CA ALA A 519 -29.19 -35.18 -10.10
C ALA A 519 -28.33 -35.71 -8.94
N LEU A 520 -26.99 -35.62 -9.07
CA LEU A 520 -26.05 -35.96 -8.01
C LEU A 520 -26.26 -35.09 -6.76
N VAL A 521 -26.39 -33.77 -6.93
CA VAL A 521 -26.70 -32.86 -5.81
C VAL A 521 -28.02 -33.24 -5.14
N LYS A 522 -29.07 -33.53 -5.93
CA LYS A 522 -30.39 -33.93 -5.40
C LYS A 522 -30.34 -35.24 -4.61
N LEU A 523 -29.51 -36.19 -5.04
CA LEU A 523 -29.31 -37.47 -4.36
C LEU A 523 -28.45 -37.34 -3.10
N ALA A 524 -27.36 -36.57 -3.18
CA ALA A 524 -26.42 -36.41 -2.08
C ALA A 524 -26.93 -35.45 -0.98
N LEU A 525 -27.77 -34.48 -1.35
CA LEU A 525 -28.32 -33.44 -0.48
C LEU A 525 -29.87 -33.38 -0.58
N PRO A 526 -30.59 -34.43 -0.15
CA PRO A 526 -32.03 -34.56 -0.40
C PRO A 526 -32.91 -33.52 0.33
N ALA A 527 -32.41 -32.95 1.43
CA ALA A 527 -33.10 -31.91 2.20
C ALA A 527 -32.68 -30.47 1.80
N CYS A 528 -31.74 -30.31 0.87
CA CYS A 528 -31.23 -29.00 0.48
C CYS A 528 -32.24 -28.25 -0.38
N THR A 529 -32.50 -26.99 -0.01
CA THR A 529 -33.31 -26.07 -0.82
C THR A 529 -32.46 -25.51 -1.95
N VAL A 530 -32.92 -25.61 -3.20
CA VAL A 530 -32.18 -25.10 -4.36
C VAL A 530 -32.94 -23.98 -5.03
N VAL A 531 -32.28 -22.85 -5.23
CA VAL A 531 -32.79 -21.72 -6.03
C VAL A 531 -31.83 -21.46 -7.16
N ALA A 532 -32.25 -21.74 -8.39
CA ALA A 532 -31.39 -21.72 -9.56
C ALA A 532 -31.83 -20.72 -10.61
N ILE A 533 -30.88 -19.95 -11.14
CA ILE A 533 -31.01 -19.21 -12.38
C ILE A 533 -30.33 -20.04 -13.46
N THR A 534 -31.10 -20.49 -14.45
CA THR A 534 -30.55 -21.18 -15.62
C THR A 534 -31.38 -20.89 -16.86
N HIS A 535 -30.69 -20.78 -18.00
CA HIS A 535 -31.30 -20.64 -19.32
C HIS A 535 -31.55 -22.00 -20.01
N GLN A 536 -31.07 -23.11 -19.42
CA GLN A 536 -31.27 -24.46 -19.95
C GLN A 536 -32.68 -24.95 -19.60
N THR A 537 -33.54 -25.08 -20.62
CA THR A 537 -34.94 -25.52 -20.48
C THR A 537 -35.07 -27.04 -20.32
N GLU A 538 -34.05 -27.79 -20.71
CA GLU A 538 -33.97 -29.25 -20.63
C GLU A 538 -33.83 -29.76 -19.18
N LEU A 539 -33.56 -28.85 -18.25
CA LEU A 539 -33.44 -29.13 -16.81
C LEU A 539 -34.73 -28.84 -16.03
N ASP A 540 -35.77 -28.33 -16.71
CA ASP A 540 -37.02 -27.85 -16.10
C ASP A 540 -37.74 -28.90 -15.25
N ASP A 541 -37.61 -30.17 -15.59
CA ASP A 541 -38.25 -31.29 -14.90
C ASP A 541 -37.59 -31.63 -13.56
N LEU A 542 -36.35 -31.16 -13.32
CA LEU A 542 -35.68 -31.32 -12.04
C LEU A 542 -36.18 -30.35 -10.97
N PHE A 543 -36.83 -29.25 -11.38
CA PHE A 543 -37.32 -28.18 -10.52
C PHE A 543 -38.81 -28.32 -10.24
N THR A 544 -39.16 -28.30 -8.94
CA THR A 544 -40.54 -28.38 -8.46
C THR A 544 -41.33 -27.11 -8.80
N HIS A 545 -40.70 -25.94 -8.71
CA HIS A 545 -41.34 -24.65 -8.97
C HIS A 545 -40.56 -23.86 -10.01
N ARG A 546 -41.27 -23.07 -10.82
CA ARG A 546 -40.70 -22.22 -11.87
C ARG A 546 -41.33 -20.85 -11.79
N TYR A 547 -40.50 -19.82 -11.75
CA TYR A 547 -40.93 -18.43 -11.66
C TYR A 547 -40.30 -17.63 -12.80
N ASP A 548 -41.10 -16.82 -13.50
CA ASP A 548 -40.59 -15.88 -14.49
C ASP A 548 -40.47 -14.49 -13.84
N LEU A 549 -39.25 -14.01 -13.70
CA LEU A 549 -38.96 -12.71 -13.10
C LEU A 549 -39.28 -11.54 -14.05
N THR A 550 -39.65 -11.82 -15.31
CA THR A 550 -40.02 -10.78 -16.28
C THR A 550 -41.24 -9.98 -15.84
N ASP A 551 -42.13 -10.59 -15.04
CA ASP A 551 -43.33 -9.94 -14.48
C ASP A 551 -42.97 -8.82 -13.48
N PHE A 552 -41.78 -8.88 -12.89
CA PHE A 552 -41.27 -7.91 -11.91
C PHE A 552 -40.25 -6.93 -12.51
N ALA A 553 -40.12 -6.90 -13.83
CA ALA A 553 -39.19 -6.02 -14.52
C ALA A 553 -39.55 -4.54 -14.25
N SER A 554 -38.54 -3.71 -13.93
CA SER A 554 -38.75 -2.26 -13.93
C SER A 554 -39.18 -1.81 -15.33
N GLN A 555 -40.29 -1.07 -15.43
CA GLN A 555 -40.61 -0.36 -16.67
C GLN A 555 -39.47 0.64 -16.94
N ARG A 556 -38.63 0.35 -17.94
CA ARG A 556 -37.62 1.32 -18.38
C ARG A 556 -38.37 2.58 -18.83
N SER A 557 -38.14 3.70 -18.16
CA SER A 557 -38.50 5.04 -18.66
C SER A 557 -37.65 5.40 -19.87
#